data_AF-M1KGP4-F1
#
_entry.id   AF-M1KGP4-F1
#
_cell.length_a   1.000
_cell.length_b   1.000
_cell.length_c   1.000
_cell.angle_alpha   90.00
_cell.angle_beta   90.00
_cell.angle_gamma   90.00
#
_symmetry.space_group_name_H-M   'P 1'
#
loop_
_entity.id
_entity.type
_entity.pdbx_description
1 polymer ?
#
loop_
_entity_poly.entity_id
_entity_poly.type
_entity_poly.pdbx_seq_one_letter_code
_entity_poly.pdbx_strand_id
1 'polypeptide(L)'
;MTKILENNRKNALIAIRDLLAKEVYKLAVIKQYPQEFACIIEIYTDISRTFQFLEKYTDSETISRFKEELLNCVIIRPPMAELKTRLQNCVDDLKRSTEEPDDELSSQLKKGVNGIFTRRRTFQSRIPHRYPPALLIHWYDFISVYRELLKWENKNGIRRVWDDTFDIGHVTQITAPVSVTDHIRAYDSYLPMSFHYATEHVAIPENAWYRNVAPFSPEIPEEITDELIMLQIQNNYSTERHVEIKTELNFSVRLYPEMTQAHVDEIVEQYRYQLTRGLNANLDAEKQLACDQSAFMQSSSTAKLKEPDFTDLRLLQSARLIKIDNLAQGIKYVYGLALLQEAYLEWHQDKSSAFSWCTWKKRTGQRLDMLAEKVAEEIETDVLHKVRENEDLHNIRLPTAAMIKNSYDDVSLEIQKHIDQFQRGRLQMQKRLNPTQMRKLMGTPEIQLSQLHEEDIDVARQRIAELAHKGKTASVRRRENGSFVIVWF
;
A
#
# COMPACT_ATOMS: atom_id res chain seq x y z
N MET A 1 -22.22 -7.78 19.26
CA MET A 1 -22.31 -6.55 18.42
C MET A 1 -21.16 -5.58 18.67
N THR A 2 -20.78 -5.28 19.92
CA THR A 2 -19.67 -4.38 20.29
C THR A 2 -18.30 -4.77 19.71
N LYS A 3 -17.92 -6.06 19.81
CA LYS A 3 -16.65 -6.58 19.26
C LYS A 3 -16.54 -6.44 17.72
N ILE A 4 -17.66 -6.58 17.01
CA ILE A 4 -17.70 -6.42 15.54
C ILE A 4 -17.48 -4.94 15.17
N LEU A 5 -18.11 -4.03 15.90
CA LEU A 5 -17.93 -2.58 15.71
C LEU A 5 -16.50 -2.14 16.03
N GLU A 6 -15.88 -2.68 17.07
CA GLU A 6 -14.48 -2.44 17.41
C GLU A 6 -13.54 -2.93 16.31
N ASN A 7 -13.72 -4.16 15.81
CA ASN A 7 -12.93 -4.71 14.71
C ASN A 7 -13.09 -3.90 13.42
N ASN A 8 -14.31 -3.46 13.11
CA ASN A 8 -14.58 -2.61 11.95
C ASN A 8 -13.88 -1.26 12.04
N ARG A 9 -13.90 -0.62 13.21
CA ARG A 9 -13.17 0.64 13.45
C ARG A 9 -11.66 0.48 13.34
N LYS A 10 -11.12 -0.61 13.88
CA LYS A 10 -9.70 -0.94 13.71
C LYS A 10 -9.35 -1.19 12.24
N ASN A 11 -10.16 -1.96 11.50
CA ASN A 11 -9.97 -2.18 10.06
C ASN A 11 -9.98 -0.87 9.25
N ALA A 12 -10.92 0.03 9.55
CA ALA A 12 -10.96 1.36 8.94
C ALA A 12 -9.71 2.18 9.26
N LEU A 13 -9.21 2.11 10.50
CA LEU A 13 -7.96 2.77 10.91
C LEU A 13 -6.73 2.24 10.13
N ILE A 14 -6.69 0.94 9.85
CA ILE A 14 -5.60 0.33 9.07
C ILE A 14 -5.65 0.83 7.63
N ALA A 15 -6.84 0.78 7.01
CA ALA A 15 -7.04 1.22 5.64
C ALA A 15 -6.66 2.70 5.47
N ILE A 16 -7.09 3.56 6.40
CA ILE A 16 -6.80 4.99 6.29
C ILE A 16 -5.33 5.31 6.54
N ARG A 17 -4.65 4.62 7.47
CA ARG A 17 -3.19 4.75 7.65
C ARG A 17 -2.44 4.43 6.37
N ASP A 18 -2.78 3.29 5.77
CA ASP A 18 -2.13 2.80 4.56
C ASP A 18 -2.36 3.74 3.37
N LEU A 19 -3.62 4.16 3.15
CA LEU A 19 -3.98 5.16 2.14
C LEU A 19 -3.19 6.46 2.32
N LEU A 20 -3.22 7.04 3.52
CA LEU A 20 -2.56 8.32 3.79
C LEU A 20 -1.04 8.22 3.63
N ALA A 21 -0.42 7.13 4.08
CA ALA A 21 1.02 6.91 3.91
C ALA A 21 1.42 6.84 2.43
N LYS A 22 0.62 6.15 1.62
CA LYS A 22 0.78 6.05 0.16
C LYS A 22 0.63 7.41 -0.52
N GLU A 23 -0.41 8.15 -0.17
CA GLU A 23 -0.68 9.46 -0.76
C GLU A 23 0.38 10.50 -0.42
N VAL A 24 0.82 10.55 0.84
CA VAL A 24 1.93 11.40 1.27
C VAL A 24 3.22 11.04 0.51
N TYR A 25 3.53 9.75 0.38
CA TYR A 25 4.68 9.30 -0.41
C TYR A 25 4.57 9.73 -1.88
N LYS A 26 3.41 9.50 -2.52
CA LYS A 26 3.16 9.88 -3.92
C LYS A 26 3.36 11.37 -4.13
N LEU A 27 2.79 12.21 -3.26
CA LEU A 27 2.96 13.67 -3.31
C LEU A 27 4.42 14.10 -3.10
N ALA A 28 5.16 13.41 -2.22
CA ALA A 28 6.59 13.65 -2.04
C ALA A 28 7.40 13.30 -3.30
N VAL A 29 7.08 12.17 -3.96
CA VAL A 29 7.71 11.76 -5.23
C VAL A 29 7.44 12.78 -6.32
N ILE A 30 6.18 13.19 -6.50
CA ILE A 30 5.79 14.21 -7.49
C ILE A 30 6.58 15.49 -7.29
N LYS A 31 6.73 15.93 -6.03
CA LYS A 31 7.43 17.17 -5.71
C LYS A 31 8.95 17.08 -5.91
N GLN A 32 9.56 15.95 -5.55
CA GLN A 32 11.01 15.77 -5.62
C GLN A 32 11.49 15.35 -7.03
N TYR A 33 10.70 14.55 -7.74
CA TYR A 33 11.04 13.94 -9.03
C TYR A 33 9.96 14.22 -10.11
N PRO A 34 9.56 15.48 -10.36
CA PRO A 34 8.42 15.80 -11.22
C PRO A 34 8.60 15.34 -12.68
N GLN A 35 9.84 15.36 -13.20
CA GLN A 35 10.13 14.93 -14.57
C GLN A 35 10.05 13.41 -14.73
N GLU A 36 10.60 12.66 -13.77
CA GLU A 36 10.51 11.20 -13.78
C GLU A 36 9.07 10.75 -13.57
N PHE A 37 8.33 11.41 -12.67
CA PHE A 37 6.90 11.18 -12.49
C PHE A 37 6.12 11.37 -13.81
N ALA A 38 6.34 12.48 -14.52
CA ALA A 38 5.71 12.71 -15.83
C ALA A 38 6.06 11.60 -16.84
N CYS A 39 7.31 11.14 -16.86
CA CYS A 39 7.73 10.04 -17.73
C CYS A 39 7.03 8.71 -17.35
N ILE A 40 6.82 8.45 -16.06
CA ILE A 40 6.06 7.27 -15.58
C ILE A 40 4.61 7.33 -16.10
N ILE A 41 3.95 8.51 -16.06
CA ILE A 41 2.60 8.71 -16.61
C ILE A 41 2.56 8.47 -18.12
N GLU A 42 3.58 8.94 -18.87
CA GLU A 42 3.71 8.68 -20.30
C GLU A 42 3.87 7.18 -20.60
N ILE A 43 4.71 6.48 -19.83
CA ILE A 43 4.90 5.03 -19.95
C ILE A 43 3.58 4.30 -19.72
N TYR A 44 2.83 4.66 -18.68
CA TYR A 44 1.52 4.06 -18.41
C TYR A 44 0.49 4.34 -19.51
N THR A 45 0.50 5.55 -20.06
CA THR A 45 -0.37 5.92 -21.19
C THR A 45 -0.05 5.06 -22.43
N ASP A 46 1.23 4.84 -22.72
CA ASP A 46 1.67 3.99 -23.82
C ASP A 46 1.31 2.51 -23.61
N ILE A 47 1.45 2.01 -22.38
CA ILE A 47 1.00 0.66 -21.98
C ILE A 47 -0.52 0.57 -22.23
N SER A 48 -1.29 1.52 -21.71
CA SER A 48 -2.75 1.54 -21.83
C SER A 48 -3.22 1.52 -23.28
N ARG A 49 -2.61 2.33 -24.15
CA ARG A 49 -2.88 2.34 -25.60
C ARG A 49 -2.48 1.04 -26.28
N THR A 50 -1.32 0.47 -25.92
CA THR A 50 -0.81 -0.76 -26.53
C THR A 50 -1.73 -1.96 -26.24
N PHE A 51 -2.35 -1.99 -25.06
CA PHE A 51 -3.20 -3.09 -24.61
C PHE A 51 -4.69 -2.74 -24.54
N GLN A 52 -5.13 -1.70 -25.25
CA GLN A 52 -6.55 -1.33 -25.32
C GLN A 52 -7.41 -2.46 -25.92
N PHE A 53 -6.84 -3.27 -26.81
CA PHE A 53 -7.54 -4.40 -27.43
C PHE A 53 -8.03 -5.44 -26.40
N LEU A 54 -7.41 -5.52 -25.20
CA LEU A 54 -7.82 -6.46 -24.14
C LEU A 54 -9.22 -6.18 -23.59
N GLU A 55 -9.76 -4.98 -23.77
CA GLU A 55 -11.13 -4.61 -23.36
C GLU A 55 -12.20 -5.50 -24.04
N LYS A 56 -11.84 -6.19 -25.12
CA LYS A 56 -12.73 -7.13 -25.82
C LYS A 56 -12.68 -8.56 -25.28
N TYR A 57 -11.74 -8.88 -24.39
CA TYR A 57 -11.43 -10.25 -23.99
C TYR A 57 -11.69 -10.53 -22.52
N THR A 58 -11.66 -9.53 -21.65
CA THR A 58 -11.78 -9.74 -20.20
C THR A 58 -12.24 -8.47 -19.48
N ASP A 59 -12.47 -8.58 -18.17
CA ASP A 59 -12.95 -7.50 -17.34
C ASP A 59 -11.90 -6.41 -17.09
N SER A 60 -12.37 -5.22 -16.70
CA SER A 60 -11.53 -4.04 -16.51
C SER A 60 -10.54 -4.17 -15.35
N GLU A 61 -10.84 -4.98 -14.33
CA GLU A 61 -9.98 -5.19 -13.17
C GLU A 61 -8.77 -6.05 -13.55
N THR A 62 -8.99 -7.17 -14.23
CA THR A 62 -7.93 -8.05 -14.73
C THR A 62 -7.00 -7.29 -15.69
N ILE A 63 -7.56 -6.46 -16.58
CA ILE A 63 -6.79 -5.60 -17.48
C ILE A 63 -5.94 -4.60 -16.69
N SER A 64 -6.51 -3.97 -15.66
CA SER A 64 -5.82 -2.95 -14.86
C SER A 64 -4.64 -3.55 -14.11
N ARG A 65 -4.83 -4.72 -13.45
CA ARG A 65 -3.75 -5.45 -12.77
C ARG A 65 -2.61 -5.82 -13.72
N PHE A 66 -2.93 -6.28 -14.92
CA PHE A 66 -1.91 -6.56 -15.95
C PHE A 66 -1.12 -5.31 -16.34
N LYS A 67 -1.80 -4.18 -16.60
CA LYS A 67 -1.17 -2.91 -16.98
C LYS A 67 -0.28 -2.37 -15.85
N GLU A 68 -0.75 -2.43 -14.61
CA GLU A 68 0.01 -2.02 -13.41
C GLU A 68 1.26 -2.87 -13.21
N GLU A 69 1.14 -4.19 -13.36
CA GLU A 69 2.28 -5.08 -13.18
C GLU A 69 3.34 -4.89 -14.27
N LEU A 70 2.89 -4.67 -15.51
CA LEU A 70 3.79 -4.31 -16.61
C LEU A 70 4.51 -2.98 -16.32
N LEU A 71 3.79 -1.97 -15.83
CA LEU A 71 4.36 -0.68 -15.44
C LEU A 71 5.43 -0.84 -14.34
N ASN A 72 5.13 -1.61 -13.30
CA ASN A 72 6.07 -1.95 -12.24
C ASN A 72 7.35 -2.58 -12.81
N CYS A 73 7.19 -3.56 -13.69
CA CYS A 73 8.31 -4.28 -14.31
C CYS A 73 9.15 -3.38 -15.23
N VAL A 74 8.55 -2.45 -15.96
CA VAL A 74 9.27 -1.51 -16.84
C VAL A 74 10.10 -0.51 -16.04
N ILE A 75 9.59 -0.07 -14.89
CA ILE A 75 10.23 0.95 -14.05
C ILE A 75 11.31 0.35 -13.14
N ILE A 76 10.99 -0.76 -12.43
CA ILE A 76 11.93 -1.41 -11.50
C ILE A 76 12.96 -2.24 -12.25
N ARG A 77 12.55 -2.90 -13.34
CA ARG A 77 13.36 -3.86 -14.11
C ARG A 77 13.96 -4.97 -13.24
N PRO A 78 13.11 -5.86 -12.70
CA PRO A 78 13.61 -7.01 -11.94
C PRO A 78 14.52 -7.90 -12.82
N PRO A 79 15.35 -8.77 -12.21
CA PRO A 79 16.15 -9.73 -12.95
C PRO A 79 15.32 -10.52 -13.97
N MET A 80 15.91 -10.84 -15.12
CA MET A 80 15.18 -11.38 -16.28
C MET A 80 14.37 -12.66 -15.98
N ALA A 81 14.83 -13.51 -15.05
CA ALA A 81 14.10 -14.70 -14.64
C ALA A 81 12.80 -14.35 -13.90
N GLU A 82 12.88 -13.45 -12.90
CA GLU A 82 11.73 -12.96 -12.14
C GLU A 82 10.75 -12.21 -13.06
N LEU A 83 11.27 -11.37 -13.96
CA LEU A 83 10.47 -10.67 -14.95
C LEU A 83 9.64 -11.63 -15.80
N LYS A 84 10.25 -12.70 -16.31
CA LYS A 84 9.56 -13.72 -17.12
C LYS A 84 8.47 -14.41 -16.33
N THR A 85 8.74 -14.82 -15.09
CA THR A 85 7.75 -15.48 -14.23
C THR A 85 6.57 -14.56 -13.93
N ARG A 86 6.81 -13.31 -13.54
CA ARG A 86 5.76 -12.33 -13.22
C ARG A 86 4.87 -12.05 -14.42
N LEU A 87 5.46 -11.80 -15.59
CA LEU A 87 4.71 -11.55 -16.82
C LEU A 87 3.94 -12.79 -17.27
N GLN A 88 4.50 -14.00 -17.13
CA GLN A 88 3.81 -15.23 -17.47
C GLN A 88 2.59 -15.45 -16.59
N ASN A 89 2.71 -15.25 -15.28
CA ASN A 89 1.57 -15.37 -14.36
C ASN A 89 0.42 -14.44 -14.75
N CYS A 90 0.71 -13.18 -15.09
CA CYS A 90 -0.35 -12.25 -15.52
C CYS A 90 -0.97 -12.64 -16.85
N VAL A 91 -0.20 -13.20 -17.78
CA VAL A 91 -0.73 -13.73 -19.04
C VAL A 91 -1.61 -14.96 -18.78
N ASP A 92 -1.22 -15.83 -17.86
CA ASP A 92 -2.00 -17.01 -17.48
C ASP A 92 -3.31 -16.61 -16.79
N ASP A 93 -3.28 -15.59 -15.92
CA ASP A 93 -4.48 -15.03 -15.29
C ASP A 93 -5.44 -14.43 -16.35
N LEU A 94 -4.91 -13.66 -17.30
CA LEU A 94 -5.68 -13.15 -18.45
C LEU A 94 -6.29 -14.28 -19.27
N LYS A 95 -5.55 -15.37 -19.50
CA LYS A 95 -6.05 -16.52 -20.26
C LYS A 95 -7.17 -17.26 -19.51
N ARG A 96 -7.05 -17.40 -18.19
CA ARG A 96 -8.10 -18.03 -17.37
C ARG A 96 -9.37 -17.20 -17.30
N SER A 97 -9.26 -15.88 -17.43
CA SER A 97 -10.41 -14.96 -17.44
C SER A 97 -11.01 -14.74 -18.85
N THR A 98 -10.47 -15.39 -19.89
CA THR A 98 -10.99 -15.32 -21.26
C THR A 98 -11.73 -16.63 -21.59
N GLU A 99 -12.94 -16.55 -22.16
CA GLU A 99 -13.75 -17.74 -22.48
C GLU A 99 -13.11 -18.63 -23.57
N GLU A 100 -12.40 -18.03 -24.54
CA GLU A 100 -11.66 -18.74 -25.59
C GLU A 100 -10.27 -18.10 -25.81
N PRO A 101 -9.21 -18.60 -25.15
CA PRO A 101 -7.86 -18.08 -25.36
C PRO A 101 -7.30 -18.57 -26.70
N ASP A 102 -7.22 -17.67 -27.70
CA ASP A 102 -6.64 -17.97 -29.02
C ASP A 102 -5.12 -17.69 -29.08
N ASP A 103 -4.42 -18.37 -29.99
CA ASP A 103 -3.00 -18.18 -30.30
C ASP A 103 -2.70 -16.75 -30.78
N GLU A 104 -3.68 -16.10 -31.41
CA GLU A 104 -3.59 -14.70 -31.83
C GLU A 104 -3.42 -13.75 -30.62
N LEU A 105 -4.21 -13.93 -29.55
CA LEU A 105 -4.12 -13.13 -28.32
C LEU A 105 -2.73 -13.27 -27.67
N SER A 106 -2.22 -14.50 -27.60
CA SER A 106 -0.88 -14.78 -27.05
C SER A 106 0.22 -14.08 -27.85
N SER A 107 0.11 -14.08 -29.19
CA SER A 107 1.06 -13.40 -30.08
C SER A 107 1.01 -11.88 -29.93
N GLN A 108 -0.20 -11.29 -29.87
CA GLN A 108 -0.40 -9.85 -29.67
C GLN A 108 0.13 -9.39 -28.31
N LEU A 109 -0.14 -10.13 -27.23
CA LEU A 109 0.39 -9.86 -25.89
C LEU A 109 1.93 -9.85 -25.88
N LYS A 110 2.54 -10.90 -26.44
CA LYS A 110 4.01 -11.03 -26.52
C LYS A 110 4.63 -9.89 -27.34
N LYS A 111 4.02 -9.52 -28.46
CA LYS A 111 4.46 -8.41 -29.31
C LYS A 111 4.35 -7.07 -28.57
N GLY A 112 3.23 -6.82 -27.88
CA GLY A 112 2.99 -5.61 -27.09
C GLY A 112 4.00 -5.45 -25.96
N VAL A 113 4.20 -6.49 -25.15
CA VAL A 113 5.13 -6.49 -24.01
C VAL A 113 6.56 -6.23 -24.50
N ASN A 114 7.03 -6.99 -25.49
CA ASN A 114 8.37 -6.79 -26.06
C ASN A 114 8.54 -5.37 -26.66
N GLY A 115 7.50 -4.85 -27.30
CA GLY A 115 7.50 -3.50 -27.86
C GLY A 115 7.61 -2.41 -26.80
N ILE A 116 6.99 -2.58 -25.63
CA ILE A 116 7.13 -1.66 -24.49
C ILE A 116 8.55 -1.70 -23.92
N PHE A 117 9.08 -2.88 -23.59
CA PHE A 117 10.43 -3.01 -23.02
C PHE A 117 11.52 -2.51 -23.98
N THR A 118 11.38 -2.78 -25.27
CA THR A 118 12.35 -2.32 -26.29
C THR A 118 12.38 -0.80 -26.39
N ARG A 119 11.19 -0.16 -26.48
CA ARG A 119 11.06 1.30 -26.55
C ARG A 119 11.62 1.99 -25.32
N ARG A 120 11.50 1.34 -24.15
CA ARG A 120 11.90 1.94 -22.87
C ARG A 120 13.26 1.49 -22.37
N ARG A 121 14.06 0.71 -23.13
CA ARG A 121 15.33 0.09 -22.70
C ARG A 121 16.36 1.00 -22.02
N THR A 122 16.37 2.30 -22.31
CA THR A 122 17.30 3.27 -21.72
C THR A 122 16.76 4.00 -20.49
N PHE A 123 15.45 3.88 -20.20
CA PHE A 123 14.85 4.51 -19.03
C PHE A 123 15.35 3.85 -17.74
N GLN A 124 15.79 4.67 -16.79
CA GLN A 124 16.16 4.23 -15.46
C GLN A 124 15.62 5.24 -14.46
N SER A 125 14.75 4.80 -13.56
CA SER A 125 14.21 5.67 -12.51
C SER A 125 15.26 5.85 -11.40
N ARG A 126 15.40 7.09 -10.92
CA ARG A 126 16.19 7.46 -9.75
C ARG A 126 15.32 7.66 -8.51
N ILE A 127 14.00 7.53 -8.64
CA ILE A 127 13.08 7.50 -7.51
C ILE A 127 13.44 6.28 -6.66
N PRO A 128 13.77 6.46 -5.36
CA PRO A 128 13.95 5.34 -4.44
C PRO A 128 12.56 4.78 -4.10
N HIS A 129 12.09 3.84 -4.93
CA HIS A 129 10.73 3.31 -4.84
C HIS A 129 10.52 2.56 -3.51
N ARG A 130 9.77 3.19 -2.59
CA ARG A 130 9.28 2.53 -1.37
C ARG A 130 8.01 1.72 -1.63
N TYR A 131 7.27 2.00 -2.69
CA TYR A 131 6.05 1.29 -3.09
C TYR A 131 6.16 0.92 -4.58
N PRO A 132 5.35 -0.04 -5.06
CA PRO A 132 5.25 -0.32 -6.49
C PRO A 132 5.00 0.95 -7.31
N PRO A 133 5.73 1.18 -8.42
CA PRO A 133 5.57 2.35 -9.26
C PRO A 133 4.14 2.60 -9.74
N ALA A 134 3.33 1.54 -9.90
CA ALA A 134 1.90 1.63 -10.19
C ALA A 134 1.14 2.47 -9.15
N LEU A 135 1.62 2.58 -7.90
CA LEU A 135 1.01 3.50 -6.94
C LEU A 135 0.90 4.94 -7.47
N LEU A 136 1.87 5.37 -8.28
CA LEU A 136 1.98 6.74 -8.77
C LEU A 136 0.92 7.10 -9.82
N ILE A 137 0.26 6.11 -10.43
CA ILE A 137 -0.79 6.35 -11.44
C ILE A 137 -2.20 6.42 -10.84
N HIS A 138 -2.37 6.01 -9.58
CA HIS A 138 -3.67 6.06 -8.90
C HIS A 138 -3.94 7.46 -8.32
N TRP A 139 -5.20 7.88 -8.39
CA TRP A 139 -5.68 9.15 -7.86
C TRP A 139 -6.99 8.90 -7.12
N TYR A 140 -7.12 9.52 -5.94
CA TYR A 140 -8.32 9.43 -5.12
C TYR A 140 -9.03 10.78 -5.12
N ASP A 141 -10.36 10.72 -5.06
CA ASP A 141 -11.18 11.84 -4.62
C ASP A 141 -11.28 11.83 -3.09
N PHE A 142 -10.59 12.77 -2.46
CA PHE A 142 -10.53 12.84 -1.00
C PHE A 142 -11.87 13.22 -0.35
N ILE A 143 -12.80 13.84 -1.09
CA ILE A 143 -14.15 14.13 -0.59
C ILE A 143 -14.96 12.84 -0.52
N SER A 144 -14.88 12.00 -1.56
CA SER A 144 -15.48 10.66 -1.55
C SER A 144 -14.88 9.76 -0.46
N VAL A 145 -13.56 9.80 -0.25
CA VAL A 145 -12.89 9.05 0.84
C VAL A 145 -13.42 9.50 2.20
N TYR A 146 -13.53 10.81 2.43
CA TYR A 146 -14.06 11.36 3.68
C TYR A 146 -15.47 10.84 3.97
N ARG A 147 -16.35 10.85 2.97
CA ARG A 147 -17.72 10.36 3.10
C ARG A 147 -17.77 8.91 3.56
N GLU A 148 -16.95 8.05 2.99
CA GLU A 148 -16.91 6.63 3.40
C GLU A 148 -16.43 6.50 4.85
N LEU A 149 -15.39 7.24 5.26
CA LEU A 149 -14.88 7.21 6.64
C LEU A 149 -15.93 7.64 7.67
N LEU A 150 -16.77 8.63 7.34
CA LEU A 150 -17.89 9.03 8.21
C LEU A 150 -18.90 7.90 8.44
N LYS A 151 -19.19 7.07 7.42
CA LYS A 151 -20.09 5.92 7.58
C LYS A 151 -19.51 4.88 8.55
N TRP A 152 -18.19 4.69 8.53
CA TRP A 152 -17.47 3.81 9.46
C TRP A 152 -17.47 4.36 10.90
N GLU A 153 -17.36 5.67 11.08
CA GLU A 153 -17.38 6.30 12.41
C GLU A 153 -18.78 6.22 13.06
N ASN A 154 -19.84 6.40 12.25
CA ASN A 154 -21.23 6.58 12.68
C ASN A 154 -22.08 5.28 12.78
N LYS A 155 -21.47 4.10 12.91
CA LYS A 155 -22.12 2.77 13.16
C LYS A 155 -22.82 2.05 11.99
N ASN A 156 -22.81 2.57 10.76
CA ASN A 156 -23.45 1.91 9.61
C ASN A 156 -22.52 0.96 8.81
N GLY A 157 -21.28 0.74 9.26
CA GLY A 157 -20.31 -0.18 8.64
C GLY A 157 -20.62 -1.68 8.75
N ILE A 158 -21.90 -2.08 8.86
CA ILE A 158 -22.33 -3.49 8.81
C ILE A 158 -22.55 -3.95 7.36
N ARG A 159 -22.77 -3.03 6.42
CA ARG A 159 -22.76 -3.39 5.00
C ARG A 159 -21.31 -3.57 4.54
N ARG A 160 -20.87 -4.84 4.51
CA ARG A 160 -19.91 -5.32 3.51
C ARG A 160 -20.42 -4.82 2.15
N VAL A 161 -19.79 -3.79 1.59
CA VAL A 161 -19.99 -3.47 0.18
C VAL A 161 -19.15 -4.49 -0.59
N TRP A 162 -19.76 -5.66 -0.80
CA TRP A 162 -19.43 -6.55 -1.90
C TRP A 162 -20.35 -6.16 -3.05
N ASP A 163 -19.74 -5.88 -4.20
CA ASP A 163 -20.29 -5.81 -5.54
C ASP A 163 -21.37 -4.78 -5.93
N ASP A 164 -21.31 -4.51 -7.24
CA ASP A 164 -22.31 -3.89 -8.12
C ASP A 164 -22.39 -2.37 -8.15
N THR A 165 -21.49 -1.74 -8.91
CA THR A 165 -21.80 -0.81 -10.04
C THR A 165 -20.55 0.02 -10.41
N PHE A 166 -19.78 -0.45 -11.38
CA PHE A 166 -18.80 0.40 -12.09
C PHE A 166 -18.93 0.17 -13.58
N ASP A 167 -19.79 0.96 -14.21
CA ASP A 167 -19.84 1.04 -15.65
C ASP A 167 -20.04 2.49 -16.10
N ILE A 168 -19.46 2.79 -17.27
CA ILE A 168 -19.58 4.01 -18.09
C ILE A 168 -18.59 5.17 -17.82
N GLY A 169 -17.59 5.27 -18.71
CA GLY A 169 -17.22 6.56 -19.30
C GLY A 169 -15.79 7.06 -19.06
N HIS A 170 -15.06 7.28 -20.15
CA HIS A 170 -13.68 7.75 -20.22
C HIS A 170 -13.45 9.17 -19.68
N VAL A 171 -13.28 9.27 -18.37
CA VAL A 171 -12.40 10.18 -17.60
C VAL A 171 -12.08 9.33 -16.39
N THR A 172 -10.81 9.04 -16.08
CA THR A 172 -10.38 8.10 -15.01
C THR A 172 -11.37 8.10 -13.87
N GLN A 173 -12.27 7.10 -13.88
CA GLN A 173 -13.37 7.02 -12.95
C GLN A 173 -12.73 6.96 -11.56
N ILE A 174 -13.22 7.84 -10.71
CA ILE A 174 -12.97 7.83 -9.28
C ILE A 174 -13.45 6.47 -8.78
N THR A 175 -12.54 5.52 -8.62
CA THR A 175 -12.83 4.32 -7.86
C THR A 175 -13.05 4.76 -6.43
N ALA A 176 -14.26 4.49 -5.91
CA ALA A 176 -14.54 4.52 -4.48
C ALA A 176 -13.41 3.78 -3.75
N PRO A 177 -13.04 4.16 -2.51
CA PRO A 177 -11.85 3.64 -1.87
C PRO A 177 -11.85 2.14 -1.99
N VAL A 178 -10.84 1.72 -2.76
CA VAL A 178 -10.43 0.36 -3.06
C VAL A 178 -10.74 -0.51 -1.85
N SER A 179 -11.33 -1.68 -2.14
CA SER A 179 -11.62 -2.71 -1.16
C SER A 179 -10.53 -2.75 -0.10
N VAL A 180 -10.94 -2.98 1.15
CA VAL A 180 -10.10 -3.09 2.35
C VAL A 180 -9.06 -4.24 2.24
N THR A 181 -8.76 -4.73 1.04
CA THR A 181 -7.89 -5.84 0.70
C THR A 181 -6.69 -5.46 -0.17
N ASP A 182 -6.65 -4.30 -0.84
CA ASP A 182 -5.45 -3.91 -1.62
C ASP A 182 -4.44 -3.15 -0.76
N HIS A 183 -3.90 -3.89 0.21
CA HIS A 183 -2.66 -3.54 0.86
C HIS A 183 -1.50 -3.66 -0.14
N ILE A 184 -1.36 -2.68 -1.03
CA ILE A 184 -0.10 -2.46 -1.74
C ILE A 184 0.94 -2.08 -0.69
N ARG A 185 1.61 -3.09 -0.10
CA ARG A 185 2.62 -2.90 0.95
C ARG A 185 3.80 -2.11 0.40
N ALA A 186 4.45 -1.32 1.24
CA ALA A 186 5.75 -0.77 0.91
C ALA A 186 6.76 -1.93 0.69
N TYR A 187 7.64 -1.80 -0.29
CA TYR A 187 8.85 -2.61 -0.42
C TYR A 187 9.67 -2.58 0.87
N ASP A 188 9.71 -1.44 1.57
CA ASP A 188 10.39 -1.32 2.88
C ASP A 188 9.62 -1.98 4.04
N SER A 189 8.31 -2.22 3.87
CA SER A 189 7.51 -3.03 4.82
C SER A 189 7.54 -4.52 4.51
N TYR A 190 8.24 -4.93 3.45
CA TYR A 190 8.73 -6.30 3.38
C TYR A 190 9.85 -6.43 4.39
N LEU A 191 9.50 -6.68 5.65
CA LEU A 191 10.33 -7.56 6.46
C LEU A 191 10.43 -8.86 5.65
N PRO A 192 11.57 -9.19 5.03
CA PRO A 192 11.71 -10.41 4.27
C PRO A 192 11.82 -11.52 5.32
N MET A 193 10.65 -11.97 5.75
CA MET A 193 10.46 -13.05 6.68
C MET A 193 9.98 -14.25 5.89
N SER A 194 10.76 -15.31 5.92
CA SER A 194 10.31 -16.60 5.41
C SER A 194 9.97 -17.48 6.61
N PHE A 195 8.79 -18.09 6.59
CA PHE A 195 8.41 -19.12 7.54
C PHE A 195 8.24 -20.42 6.79
N HIS A 196 8.76 -21.50 7.34
CA HIS A 196 8.62 -22.83 6.79
C HIS A 196 8.38 -23.81 7.94
N TYR A 197 7.29 -24.57 7.86
CA TYR A 197 7.08 -25.69 8.78
C TYR A 197 7.82 -26.91 8.23
N ALA A 198 8.62 -27.55 9.06
CA ALA A 198 8.91 -28.96 8.84
C ALA A 198 7.65 -29.75 9.20
N THR A 199 7.16 -30.56 8.27
CA THR A 199 5.96 -31.36 8.44
C THR A 199 6.29 -32.84 8.33
N GLU A 200 5.72 -33.62 9.24
CA GLU A 200 5.66 -35.07 9.17
C GLU A 200 4.28 -35.48 8.66
N HIS A 201 4.21 -36.46 7.76
CA HIS A 201 2.93 -36.98 7.26
C HIS A 201 2.60 -38.26 8.01
N VAL A 202 1.50 -38.23 8.76
CA VAL A 202 1.03 -39.36 9.57
C VAL A 202 -0.24 -39.89 8.94
N ALA A 203 -0.26 -41.19 8.66
CA ALA A 203 -1.45 -41.84 8.11
C ALA A 203 -2.60 -41.79 9.11
N ILE A 204 -3.80 -41.43 8.64
CA ILE A 204 -4.99 -41.45 9.49
C ILE A 204 -5.39 -42.91 9.68
N PRO A 205 -5.48 -43.40 10.93
CA PRO A 205 -5.86 -44.79 11.20
C PRO A 205 -7.24 -45.11 10.61
N GLU A 206 -7.42 -46.32 10.07
CA GLU A 206 -8.74 -46.76 9.58
C GLU A 206 -9.78 -46.79 10.71
N ASN A 207 -9.32 -47.09 11.93
CA ASN A 207 -10.11 -47.06 13.16
C ASN A 207 -10.17 -45.67 13.82
N ALA A 208 -9.85 -44.59 13.11
CA ALA A 208 -10.03 -43.23 13.63
C ALA A 208 -11.48 -43.04 14.09
N TRP A 209 -11.65 -42.58 15.32
CA TRP A 209 -12.91 -42.58 16.03
C TRP A 209 -13.99 -41.77 15.31
N TYR A 210 -13.60 -40.59 14.79
CA TYR A 210 -14.51 -39.68 14.09
C TYR A 210 -15.16 -40.31 12.84
N ARG A 211 -14.54 -41.34 12.22
CA ARG A 211 -15.08 -42.04 11.03
C ARG A 211 -16.16 -43.05 11.39
N ASN A 212 -16.12 -43.56 12.62
CA ASN A 212 -16.87 -44.75 13.01
C ASN A 212 -18.00 -44.45 14.01
N VAL A 213 -18.10 -43.21 14.49
CA VAL A 213 -19.10 -42.79 15.47
C VAL A 213 -20.27 -42.04 14.80
N ALA A 214 -21.51 -42.24 15.27
CA ALA A 214 -22.66 -41.48 14.81
C ALA A 214 -22.77 -40.14 15.55
N PRO A 215 -22.71 -38.98 14.89
CA PRO A 215 -22.56 -37.65 15.54
C PRO A 215 -23.71 -37.25 16.46
N PHE A 216 -24.89 -37.85 16.31
CA PHE A 216 -26.07 -37.61 17.14
C PHE A 216 -26.33 -38.73 18.16
N SER A 217 -25.33 -39.57 18.46
CA SER A 217 -25.47 -40.58 19.51
C SER A 217 -25.61 -39.92 20.89
N PRO A 218 -26.52 -40.40 21.77
CA PRO A 218 -26.70 -39.85 23.12
C PRO A 218 -25.45 -40.00 24.02
N GLU A 219 -24.45 -40.77 23.60
CA GLU A 219 -23.17 -40.96 24.29
C GLU A 219 -22.12 -39.90 23.93
N ILE A 220 -22.43 -38.98 23.02
CA ILE A 220 -21.53 -37.90 22.59
C ILE A 220 -21.85 -36.61 23.34
N PRO A 221 -20.88 -35.99 24.02
CA PRO A 221 -21.07 -34.67 24.63
C PRO A 221 -21.40 -33.61 23.57
N GLU A 222 -22.40 -32.76 23.84
CA GLU A 222 -22.80 -31.65 22.96
C GLU A 222 -21.63 -30.74 22.56
N GLU A 223 -20.64 -30.61 23.46
CA GLU A 223 -19.47 -29.74 23.32
C GLU A 223 -18.55 -30.13 22.15
N ILE A 224 -18.59 -31.38 21.69
CA ILE A 224 -17.75 -31.88 20.59
C ILE A 224 -18.54 -32.23 19.33
N THR A 225 -19.88 -32.17 19.39
CA THR A 225 -20.77 -32.58 18.29
C THR A 225 -20.52 -31.77 17.02
N ASP A 226 -20.36 -30.45 17.12
CA ASP A 226 -20.12 -29.59 15.96
C ASP A 226 -18.78 -29.89 15.28
N GLU A 227 -17.71 -30.11 16.06
CA GLU A 227 -16.39 -30.45 15.52
C GLU A 227 -16.39 -31.82 14.83
N LEU A 228 -17.06 -32.79 15.43
CA LEU A 228 -17.23 -34.13 14.88
C LEU A 228 -17.99 -34.12 13.55
N ILE A 229 -19.09 -33.37 13.47
CA ILE A 229 -19.86 -33.20 12.24
C ILE A 229 -18.99 -32.60 11.13
N MET A 230 -18.21 -31.55 11.44
CA MET A 230 -17.34 -30.91 10.47
C MET A 230 -16.28 -31.86 9.89
N LEU A 231 -15.63 -32.66 10.74
CA LEU A 231 -14.64 -33.66 10.30
C LEU A 231 -15.28 -34.77 9.43
N GLN A 232 -16.49 -35.22 9.77
CA GLN A 232 -17.21 -36.21 8.97
C GLN A 232 -17.64 -35.66 7.61
N ILE A 233 -18.14 -34.42 7.58
CA ILE A 233 -18.46 -33.73 6.33
C ILE A 233 -17.22 -33.66 5.44
N GLN A 234 -16.10 -33.18 5.97
CA GLN A 234 -14.84 -33.10 5.21
C GLN A 234 -14.41 -34.46 4.66
N ASN A 235 -14.43 -35.49 5.49
CA ASN A 235 -14.00 -36.84 5.10
C ASN A 235 -14.93 -37.50 4.04
N ASN A 236 -16.22 -37.14 4.03
CA ASN A 236 -17.18 -37.61 3.03
C ASN A 236 -17.01 -36.89 1.68
N TYR A 237 -16.63 -35.61 1.69
CA TYR A 237 -16.36 -34.85 0.46
C TYR A 237 -14.97 -35.17 -0.13
N SER A 238 -13.97 -35.37 0.73
CA SER A 238 -12.61 -35.74 0.34
C SER A 238 -11.98 -36.55 1.46
N THR A 239 -11.89 -37.87 1.29
CA THR A 239 -11.29 -38.76 2.29
C THR A 239 -9.80 -38.50 2.41
N GLU A 240 -9.41 -37.75 3.44
CA GLU A 240 -8.01 -37.54 3.78
C GLU A 240 -7.39 -38.87 4.23
N ARG A 241 -6.20 -39.21 3.74
CA ARG A 241 -5.49 -40.45 4.11
C ARG A 241 -4.36 -40.22 5.10
N HIS A 242 -3.93 -38.98 5.23
CA HIS A 242 -2.85 -38.55 6.10
C HIS A 242 -3.15 -37.16 6.62
N VAL A 243 -2.60 -36.84 7.78
CA VAL A 243 -2.51 -35.48 8.31
C VAL A 243 -1.08 -35.01 8.31
N GLU A 244 -0.89 -33.70 8.21
CA GLU A 244 0.40 -33.06 8.39
C GLU A 244 0.58 -32.64 9.86
N ILE A 245 1.58 -33.21 10.53
CA ILE A 245 2.01 -32.78 11.86
C ILE A 245 3.19 -31.84 11.71
N LYS A 246 3.06 -30.61 12.19
CA LYS A 246 4.13 -29.61 12.16
C LYS A 246 5.06 -29.85 13.34
N THR A 247 6.32 -30.20 13.06
CA THR A 247 7.29 -30.55 14.09
C THR A 247 8.20 -29.38 14.45
N GLU A 248 8.58 -28.58 13.45
CA GLU A 248 9.45 -27.41 13.62
C GLU A 248 8.95 -26.22 12.81
N LEU A 249 9.15 -25.01 13.34
CA LEU A 249 8.94 -23.76 12.60
C LEU A 249 10.31 -23.11 12.32
N ASN A 250 10.78 -23.28 11.10
CA ASN A 250 11.97 -22.61 10.61
C ASN A 250 11.62 -21.21 10.14
N PHE A 251 12.41 -20.22 10.54
CA PHE A 251 12.21 -18.84 10.11
C PHE A 251 13.53 -18.15 9.77
N SER A 252 13.47 -17.24 8.80
CA SER A 252 14.58 -16.33 8.48
C SER A 252 14.06 -14.90 8.50
N VAL A 253 14.86 -13.97 9.03
CA VAL A 253 14.55 -12.54 9.07
C VAL A 253 15.75 -11.77 8.57
N ARG A 254 15.56 -10.93 7.55
CA ARG A 254 16.60 -10.01 7.11
C ARG A 254 16.54 -8.71 7.92
N LEU A 255 17.61 -8.42 8.65
CA LEU A 255 17.75 -7.19 9.44
C LEU A 255 18.30 -6.05 8.60
N TYR A 256 17.88 -4.82 8.90
CA TYR A 256 18.36 -3.59 8.25
C TYR A 256 18.80 -2.55 9.29
N PRO A 257 19.80 -1.69 8.96
CA PRO A 257 20.33 -0.69 9.91
C PRO A 257 19.30 0.33 10.43
N GLU A 258 18.20 0.53 9.70
CA GLU A 258 17.16 1.51 10.02
C GLU A 258 15.94 0.90 10.71
N MET A 259 16.07 -0.33 11.25
CA MET A 259 14.97 -0.96 11.97
C MET A 259 14.58 -0.18 13.24
N THR A 260 13.27 -0.01 13.43
CA THR A 260 12.68 0.64 14.60
C THR A 260 12.09 -0.40 15.55
N GLN A 261 11.78 -0.03 16.80
CA GLN A 261 11.09 -0.93 17.75
C GLN A 261 9.78 -1.48 17.15
N ALA A 262 9.07 -0.66 16.38
CA ALA A 262 7.86 -1.06 15.68
C ALA A 262 8.08 -2.24 14.71
N HIS A 263 9.23 -2.29 14.02
CA HIS A 263 9.57 -3.40 13.13
C HIS A 263 9.89 -4.67 13.94
N VAL A 264 10.50 -4.52 15.11
CA VAL A 264 10.77 -5.65 16.03
C VAL A 264 9.46 -6.23 16.56
N ASP A 265 8.53 -5.37 16.99
CA ASP A 265 7.22 -5.79 17.47
C ASP A 265 6.44 -6.53 16.37
N GLU A 266 6.52 -6.07 15.12
CA GLU A 266 5.91 -6.74 13.97
C GLU A 266 6.50 -8.14 13.72
N ILE A 267 7.83 -8.30 13.80
CA ILE A 267 8.48 -9.62 13.67
C ILE A 267 7.99 -10.58 14.76
N VAL A 268 7.97 -10.12 16.02
CA VAL A 268 7.56 -10.94 17.17
C VAL A 268 6.11 -11.39 17.03
N GLU A 269 5.21 -10.50 16.62
CA GLU A 269 3.81 -10.84 16.42
C GLU A 269 3.58 -11.78 15.23
N GLN A 270 4.36 -11.66 14.15
CA GLN A 270 4.33 -12.64 13.05
C GLN A 270 4.81 -14.03 13.49
N TYR A 271 5.86 -14.10 14.31
CA TYR A 271 6.31 -15.37 14.89
C TYR A 271 5.25 -16.01 15.78
N ARG A 272 4.62 -15.22 16.67
CA ARG A 272 3.50 -15.67 17.52
C ARG A 272 2.34 -16.19 16.68
N TYR A 273 1.97 -15.46 15.62
CA TYR A 273 0.90 -15.87 14.71
C TYR A 273 1.18 -17.23 14.06
N GLN A 274 2.39 -17.42 13.52
CA GLN A 274 2.77 -18.68 12.90
C GLN A 274 2.78 -19.82 13.92
N LEU A 275 3.41 -19.64 15.08
CA LEU A 275 3.38 -20.66 16.14
C LEU A 275 1.96 -21.07 16.53
N THR A 276 1.07 -20.10 16.76
CA THR A 276 -0.32 -20.38 17.11
C THR A 276 -1.03 -21.18 16.00
N ARG A 277 -0.86 -20.79 14.72
CA ARG A 277 -1.43 -21.55 13.59
C ARG A 277 -0.83 -22.94 13.45
N GLY A 278 0.45 -23.10 13.77
CA GLY A 278 1.12 -24.38 13.77
C GLY A 278 0.50 -25.32 14.80
N LEU A 279 0.43 -24.86 16.04
CA LEU A 279 -0.09 -25.62 17.17
C LEU A 279 -1.58 -25.92 17.05
N ASN A 280 -2.40 -24.94 16.63
CA ASN A 280 -3.82 -25.17 16.41
C ASN A 280 -4.08 -26.19 15.29
N ALA A 281 -3.27 -26.20 14.22
CA ALA A 281 -3.37 -27.21 13.17
C ALA A 281 -2.97 -28.61 13.66
N ASN A 282 -1.95 -28.72 14.52
CA ASN A 282 -1.58 -29.99 15.13
C ASN A 282 -2.69 -30.53 16.05
N LEU A 283 -3.37 -29.67 16.81
CA LEU A 283 -4.54 -30.06 17.62
C LEU A 283 -5.67 -30.61 16.74
N ASP A 284 -5.93 -29.97 15.59
CA ASP A 284 -6.93 -30.48 14.64
C ASP A 284 -6.50 -31.81 13.99
N ALA A 285 -5.19 -32.00 13.74
CA ALA A 285 -4.65 -33.27 13.28
C ALA A 285 -4.73 -34.38 14.33
N GLU A 286 -4.48 -34.08 15.61
CA GLU A 286 -4.63 -35.03 16.73
C GLU A 286 -6.06 -35.57 16.84
N LYS A 287 -7.07 -34.73 16.60
CA LYS A 287 -8.49 -35.15 16.55
C LYS A 287 -8.73 -36.17 15.44
N GLN A 288 -8.13 -35.98 14.27
CA GLN A 288 -8.25 -36.92 13.15
C GLN A 288 -7.50 -38.23 13.42
N LEU A 289 -6.40 -38.19 14.17
CA LEU A 289 -5.61 -39.36 14.55
C LEU A 289 -6.18 -40.15 15.74
N ALA A 290 -7.12 -39.58 16.49
CA ALA A 290 -7.69 -40.21 17.67
C ALA A 290 -8.46 -41.50 17.32
N CYS A 291 -8.06 -42.63 17.93
CA CYS A 291 -8.69 -43.94 17.73
C CYS A 291 -9.84 -44.23 18.71
N ASP A 292 -10.02 -43.39 19.73
CA ASP A 292 -11.08 -43.55 20.72
C ASP A 292 -11.63 -42.18 21.18
N GLN A 293 -12.80 -42.23 21.84
CA GLN A 293 -13.49 -41.04 22.33
C GLN A 293 -12.65 -40.26 23.35
N SER A 294 -11.83 -40.93 24.16
CA SER A 294 -11.04 -40.25 25.20
C SER A 294 -9.92 -39.40 24.60
N ALA A 295 -9.21 -39.93 23.60
CA ALA A 295 -8.17 -39.22 22.85
C ALA A 295 -8.78 -38.06 22.04
N PHE A 296 -9.96 -38.26 21.45
CA PHE A 296 -10.67 -37.21 20.73
C PHE A 296 -11.12 -36.09 21.68
N MET A 297 -11.71 -36.44 22.83
CA MET A 297 -12.11 -35.47 23.85
C MET A 297 -10.92 -34.70 24.41
N GLN A 298 -9.78 -35.35 24.63
CA GLN A 298 -8.57 -34.69 25.12
C GLN A 298 -8.05 -33.63 24.13
N SER A 299 -8.02 -33.95 22.84
CA SER A 299 -7.59 -33.02 21.78
C SER A 299 -8.61 -31.89 21.55
N SER A 300 -9.92 -32.18 21.63
CA SER A 300 -10.99 -31.16 21.56
C SER A 300 -11.07 -30.23 22.78
N SER A 301 -10.76 -30.73 23.98
CA SER A 301 -10.74 -29.94 25.21
C SER A 301 -9.45 -29.15 25.41
N THR A 302 -8.40 -29.44 24.65
CA THR A 302 -7.15 -28.68 24.71
C THR A 302 -7.38 -27.27 24.18
N ALA A 303 -7.13 -26.28 25.04
CA ALA A 303 -7.38 -24.88 24.70
C ALA A 303 -6.55 -24.45 23.49
N LYS A 304 -7.24 -24.11 22.39
CA LYS A 304 -6.59 -23.49 21.22
C LYS A 304 -5.88 -22.22 21.66
N LEU A 305 -4.65 -22.06 21.20
CA LEU A 305 -3.91 -20.83 21.43
C LEU A 305 -4.67 -19.69 20.75
N LYS A 306 -4.83 -18.59 21.49
CA LYS A 306 -5.51 -17.41 20.98
C LYS A 306 -4.69 -16.85 19.83
N GLU A 307 -5.24 -16.90 18.62
CA GLU A 307 -4.63 -16.23 17.48
C GLU A 307 -4.54 -14.73 17.77
N PRO A 308 -3.39 -14.09 17.50
CA PRO A 308 -3.33 -12.64 17.51
C PRO A 308 -4.41 -12.10 16.58
N ASP A 309 -5.15 -11.08 17.04
CA ASP A 309 -6.25 -10.48 16.28
C ASP A 309 -5.70 -10.08 14.90
N PHE A 310 -6.26 -10.65 13.84
CA PHE A 310 -5.80 -10.41 12.47
C PHE A 310 -5.79 -8.92 12.13
N THR A 311 -6.71 -8.18 12.74
CA THR A 311 -6.76 -6.73 12.63
C THR A 311 -5.60 -6.05 13.38
N ASP A 312 -5.19 -6.55 14.55
CA ASP A 312 -4.02 -6.02 15.26
C ASP A 312 -2.70 -6.32 14.50
N LEU A 313 -2.58 -7.51 13.90
CA LEU A 313 -1.46 -7.84 13.01
C LEU A 313 -1.41 -6.91 11.79
N ARG A 314 -2.54 -6.69 11.11
CA ARG A 314 -2.61 -5.78 9.97
C ARG A 314 -2.30 -4.33 10.36
N LEU A 315 -2.67 -3.92 11.57
CA LEU A 315 -2.35 -2.60 12.09
C LEU A 315 -0.85 -2.42 12.33
N LEU A 316 -0.17 -3.47 12.80
CA LEU A 316 1.29 -3.48 12.90
C LEU A 316 1.97 -3.39 11.53
N GLN A 317 1.42 -4.09 10.54
CA GLN A 317 1.91 -4.18 9.14
C GLN A 317 1.55 -2.97 8.26
N SER A 318 0.61 -2.12 8.68
CA SER A 318 0.19 -0.96 7.89
C SER A 318 1.34 0.02 7.68
N ALA A 319 1.39 0.66 6.50
CA ALA A 319 2.36 1.72 6.26
C ALA A 319 2.16 2.85 7.30
N ARG A 320 3.09 2.97 8.25
CA ARG A 320 2.94 3.89 9.37
C ARG A 320 3.35 5.30 8.98
N LEU A 321 2.39 6.21 8.92
CA LEU A 321 2.64 7.63 9.22
C LEU A 321 2.78 7.79 10.73
N ILE A 322 3.71 8.65 11.17
CA ILE A 322 4.16 8.73 12.57
C ILE A 322 3.07 9.27 13.53
N LYS A 323 1.88 9.68 13.06
CA LYS A 323 0.90 10.44 13.85
C LYS A 323 -0.59 10.12 13.62
N ILE A 324 -0.96 8.88 13.29
CA ILE A 324 -2.39 8.52 13.11
C ILE A 324 -2.76 7.42 14.10
N ASP A 325 -3.15 7.76 15.31
CA ASP A 325 -3.49 6.83 16.39
C ASP A 325 -4.96 6.37 16.35
N ASN A 326 -5.84 7.13 15.69
CA ASN A 326 -7.26 6.84 15.62
C ASN A 326 -7.91 7.39 14.33
N LEU A 327 -9.14 6.95 14.06
CA LEU A 327 -9.88 7.28 12.84
C LEU A 327 -10.13 8.79 12.70
N ALA A 328 -10.43 9.50 13.79
CA ALA A 328 -10.64 10.94 13.78
C ALA A 328 -9.39 11.72 13.35
N GLN A 329 -8.18 11.24 13.71
CA GLN A 329 -6.93 11.79 13.18
C GLN A 329 -6.78 11.46 11.69
N GLY A 330 -7.08 10.23 11.26
CA GLY A 330 -7.07 9.86 9.84
C GLY A 330 -7.96 10.78 8.99
N ILE A 331 -9.19 11.03 9.46
CA ILE A 331 -10.15 11.96 8.83
C ILE A 331 -9.56 13.36 8.70
N LYS A 332 -8.84 13.87 9.71
CA LYS A 332 -8.16 15.17 9.62
C LYS A 332 -7.17 15.22 8.46
N TYR A 333 -6.31 14.20 8.31
CA TYR A 333 -5.36 14.15 7.20
C TYR A 333 -6.04 14.14 5.83
N VAL A 334 -7.22 13.51 5.70
CA VAL A 334 -8.02 13.56 4.46
C VAL A 334 -8.45 14.97 4.11
N TYR A 335 -8.83 15.81 5.09
CA TYR A 335 -9.11 17.24 4.84
C TYR A 335 -7.91 17.97 4.24
N GLY A 336 -6.72 17.71 4.78
CA GLY A 336 -5.49 18.31 4.28
C GLY A 336 -5.18 17.87 2.86
N LEU A 337 -5.44 16.61 2.53
CA LEU A 337 -5.28 16.07 1.18
C LEU A 337 -6.32 16.64 0.19
N ALA A 338 -7.58 16.80 0.60
CA ALA A 338 -8.61 17.44 -0.22
C ALA A 338 -8.23 18.90 -0.58
N LEU A 339 -7.77 19.67 0.42
CA LEU A 339 -7.29 21.04 0.18
C LEU A 339 -6.05 21.08 -0.71
N LEU A 340 -5.16 20.09 -0.59
CA LEU A 340 -4.00 19.95 -1.46
C LEU A 340 -4.40 19.65 -2.92
N GLN A 341 -5.40 18.80 -3.12
CA GLN A 341 -5.96 18.49 -4.43
C GLN A 341 -6.61 19.72 -5.07
N GLU A 342 -7.44 20.47 -4.33
CA GLU A 342 -8.05 21.70 -4.82
C GLU A 342 -7.01 22.77 -5.17
N ALA A 343 -6.01 22.97 -4.31
CA ALA A 343 -4.91 23.89 -4.59
C ALA A 343 -4.10 23.54 -5.85
N TYR A 344 -4.04 22.24 -6.19
CA TYR A 344 -3.43 21.73 -7.40
C TYR A 344 -4.32 21.95 -8.63
N LEU A 345 -5.61 21.58 -8.56
CA LEU A 345 -6.55 21.75 -9.68
C LEU A 345 -6.68 23.22 -10.10
N GLU A 346 -6.80 24.14 -9.15
CA GLU A 346 -6.84 25.57 -9.42
C GLU A 346 -5.58 26.04 -10.17
N TRP A 347 -4.41 25.54 -9.79
CA TRP A 347 -3.16 25.91 -10.43
C TRP A 347 -3.08 25.45 -11.91
N HIS A 348 -3.66 24.28 -12.20
CA HIS A 348 -3.71 23.73 -13.54
C HIS A 348 -4.72 24.45 -14.45
N GLN A 349 -5.81 24.96 -13.90
CA GLN A 349 -6.78 25.76 -14.66
C GLN A 349 -6.18 27.11 -15.09
N ASP A 350 -5.33 27.73 -14.25
CA ASP A 350 -4.67 29.00 -14.54
C ASP A 350 -3.55 28.90 -15.60
N LYS A 351 -3.03 27.69 -15.87
CA LYS A 351 -1.97 27.46 -16.86
C LYS A 351 -2.46 26.60 -18.01
N SER A 352 -2.79 27.26 -19.11
CA SER A 352 -2.97 26.66 -20.44
C SER A 352 -1.91 25.58 -20.72
N SER A 353 -2.35 24.32 -20.75
CA SER A 353 -1.74 23.20 -21.49
C SER A 353 -0.22 23.03 -21.41
N ALA A 354 0.29 22.76 -20.21
CA ALA A 354 1.50 21.93 -20.05
C ALA A 354 1.45 21.24 -18.69
N PHE A 355 1.47 19.89 -18.69
CA PHE A 355 1.64 19.04 -17.51
C PHE A 355 2.92 19.44 -16.75
N SER A 356 2.80 20.44 -15.89
CA SER A 356 3.92 21.00 -15.14
C SER A 356 3.75 20.68 -13.66
N TRP A 357 3.78 19.38 -13.33
CA TRP A 357 3.94 18.87 -11.95
C TRP A 357 5.06 19.59 -11.15
N CYS A 358 5.96 20.28 -11.86
CA CYS A 358 7.21 20.91 -11.45
C CYS A 358 7.12 22.14 -10.51
N THR A 359 5.95 22.70 -10.18
CA THR A 359 5.89 23.89 -9.30
C THR A 359 4.80 23.84 -8.23
N TRP A 360 4.70 22.72 -7.53
CA TRP A 360 3.94 22.65 -6.28
C TRP A 360 4.63 23.49 -5.18
N LYS A 361 4.24 24.76 -5.06
CA LYS A 361 4.65 25.64 -3.96
C LYS A 361 3.58 25.62 -2.88
N LYS A 362 4.02 25.53 -1.61
CA LYS A 362 3.13 25.68 -0.44
C LYS A 362 2.37 27.00 -0.60
N ARG A 363 1.03 26.93 -0.65
CA ARG A 363 0.19 28.13 -0.73
C ARG A 363 0.02 28.70 0.67
N THR A 364 -0.09 30.02 0.77
CA THR A 364 -0.21 30.74 2.05
C THR A 364 -1.09 31.98 1.88
N GLY A 365 -1.68 32.45 2.97
CA GLY A 365 -2.49 33.68 3.00
C GLY A 365 -3.91 33.49 2.45
N GLN A 366 -4.55 34.61 2.08
CA GLN A 366 -5.98 34.69 1.72
C GLN A 366 -6.43 33.68 0.65
N ARG A 367 -5.55 33.32 -0.29
CA ARG A 367 -5.89 32.34 -1.34
C ARG A 367 -6.05 30.92 -0.80
N LEU A 368 -5.27 30.54 0.21
CA LEU A 368 -5.44 29.25 0.88
C LEU A 368 -6.72 29.24 1.72
N ASP A 369 -7.08 30.37 2.32
CA ASP A 369 -8.29 30.51 3.12
C ASP A 369 -9.56 30.32 2.26
N MET A 370 -9.62 30.97 1.09
CA MET A 370 -10.73 30.78 0.13
C MET A 370 -10.84 29.33 -0.37
N LEU A 371 -9.71 28.65 -0.63
CA LEU A 371 -9.73 27.24 -1.04
C LEU A 371 -10.20 26.33 0.10
N ALA A 372 -9.85 26.64 1.35
CA ALA A 372 -10.31 25.89 2.51
C ALA A 372 -11.82 26.04 2.73
N GLU A 373 -12.37 27.23 2.49
CA GLU A 373 -13.82 27.49 2.49
C GLU A 373 -14.51 26.68 1.39
N LYS A 374 -13.99 26.71 0.16
CA LYS A 374 -14.51 25.92 -0.96
C LYS A 374 -14.58 24.42 -0.64
N VAL A 375 -13.51 23.85 -0.10
CA VAL A 375 -13.48 22.43 0.31
C VAL A 375 -14.50 22.15 1.43
N ALA A 376 -14.66 23.06 2.38
CA ALA A 376 -15.65 22.91 3.44
C ALA A 376 -17.08 22.88 2.87
N GLU A 377 -17.39 23.78 1.94
CA GLU A 377 -18.68 23.86 1.25
C GLU A 377 -18.96 22.60 0.40
N GLU A 378 -17.96 22.10 -0.32
CA GLU A 378 -18.09 20.87 -1.11
C GLU A 378 -18.35 19.66 -0.21
N ILE A 379 -17.62 19.54 0.91
CA ILE A 379 -17.84 18.50 1.92
C ILE A 379 -19.24 18.60 2.53
N GLU A 380 -19.66 19.81 2.89
CA GLU A 380 -20.99 20.06 3.44
C GLU A 380 -22.08 19.65 2.45
N THR A 381 -21.95 20.07 1.19
CA THR A 381 -22.90 19.74 0.13
C THR A 381 -22.98 18.22 -0.10
N ASP A 382 -21.84 17.54 -0.24
CA ASP A 382 -21.81 16.12 -0.57
C ASP A 382 -22.33 15.23 0.58
N VAL A 383 -22.11 15.66 1.83
CA VAL A 383 -22.65 14.99 3.02
C VAL A 383 -24.14 15.29 3.17
N LEU A 384 -24.56 16.56 3.12
CA LEU A 384 -25.96 16.94 3.39
C LEU A 384 -26.94 16.52 2.28
N HIS A 385 -26.51 16.50 1.01
CA HIS A 385 -27.38 16.11 -0.11
C HIS A 385 -27.80 14.63 -0.07
N LYS A 386 -27.02 13.76 0.58
CA LYS A 386 -27.36 12.34 0.79
C LYS A 386 -27.93 12.03 2.19
N VAL A 387 -27.79 12.94 3.16
CA VAL A 387 -28.40 12.83 4.49
C VAL A 387 -29.93 12.97 4.44
N ARG A 388 -30.49 13.62 3.41
CA ARG A 388 -31.96 13.67 3.19
C ARG A 388 -32.62 12.30 3.04
N GLU A 389 -31.86 11.23 2.81
CA GLU A 389 -32.37 9.86 2.64
C GLU A 389 -32.28 8.99 3.92
N ASN A 390 -31.66 9.45 5.02
CA ASN A 390 -31.54 8.68 6.27
C ASN A 390 -31.73 9.58 7.51
N GLU A 391 -32.76 9.30 8.31
CA GLU A 391 -33.18 10.11 9.48
C GLU A 391 -32.16 10.13 10.65
N ASP A 392 -31.19 9.21 10.68
CA ASP A 392 -30.28 9.01 11.84
C ASP A 392 -29.03 9.93 11.89
N LEU A 393 -28.87 10.90 10.98
CA LEU A 393 -27.61 11.64 10.79
C LEU A 393 -27.61 13.11 11.27
N HIS A 394 -28.56 13.52 12.11
CA HIS A 394 -28.69 14.91 12.58
C HIS A 394 -27.54 15.45 13.48
N ASN A 395 -26.55 14.62 13.84
CA ASN A 395 -25.42 15.00 14.71
C ASN A 395 -24.04 14.92 14.03
N ILE A 396 -23.95 14.90 12.69
CA ILE A 396 -22.64 14.90 12.01
C ILE A 396 -21.95 16.26 12.21
N ARG A 397 -20.74 16.22 12.80
CA ARG A 397 -19.88 17.41 12.91
C ARG A 397 -19.06 17.59 11.64
N LEU A 398 -19.43 18.58 10.82
CA LEU A 398 -18.70 18.94 9.60
C LEU A 398 -17.38 19.68 9.91
N PRO A 399 -16.35 19.56 9.05
CA PRO A 399 -15.10 20.29 9.21
C PRO A 399 -15.26 21.78 8.92
N THR A 400 -14.56 22.62 9.67
CA THR A 400 -14.43 24.05 9.36
C THR A 400 -13.24 24.31 8.45
N ALA A 401 -13.25 25.42 7.70
CA ALA A 401 -12.11 25.86 6.89
C ALA A 401 -10.79 25.95 7.71
N ALA A 402 -10.88 26.40 8.96
CA ALA A 402 -9.73 26.44 9.87
C ALA A 402 -9.18 25.04 10.19
N MET A 403 -10.05 24.05 10.40
CA MET A 403 -9.63 22.65 10.61
C MET A 403 -8.99 22.06 9.36
N ILE A 404 -9.54 22.35 8.18
CA ILE A 404 -9.00 21.90 6.89
C ILE A 404 -7.60 22.47 6.67
N LYS A 405 -7.41 23.78 6.93
CA LYS A 405 -6.10 24.45 6.80
C LYS A 405 -5.05 23.91 7.77
N ASN A 406 -5.40 23.71 9.04
CA ASN A 406 -4.47 23.10 10.00
C ASN A 406 -4.05 21.70 9.54
N SER A 407 -4.99 20.93 8.99
CA SER A 407 -4.71 19.60 8.46
C SER A 407 -3.82 19.64 7.21
N TYR A 408 -3.97 20.65 6.35
CA TYR A 408 -3.08 20.88 5.21
C TYR A 408 -1.63 21.11 5.65
N ASP A 409 -1.42 21.85 6.75
CA ASP A 409 -0.09 22.08 7.30
C ASP A 409 0.53 20.79 7.86
N ASP A 410 -0.27 19.95 8.54
CA ASP A 410 0.16 18.64 9.03
C ASP A 410 0.55 17.69 7.89
N VAL A 411 -0.29 17.57 6.85
CA VAL A 411 0.01 16.76 5.66
C VAL A 411 1.26 17.29 4.95
N SER A 412 1.39 18.61 4.80
CA SER A 412 2.56 19.24 4.18
C SER A 412 3.85 18.94 4.93
N LEU A 413 3.80 18.86 6.26
CA LEU A 413 4.93 18.48 7.09
C LEU A 413 5.35 17.02 6.85
N GLU A 414 4.40 16.09 6.79
CA GLU A 414 4.70 14.68 6.52
C GLU A 414 5.29 14.48 5.11
N ILE A 415 4.76 15.19 4.10
CA ILE A 415 5.34 15.21 2.74
C ILE A 415 6.78 15.71 2.77
N GLN A 416 7.06 16.77 3.55
CA GLN A 416 8.41 17.31 3.67
C GLN A 416 9.39 16.32 4.32
N LYS A 417 8.95 15.49 5.27
CA LYS A 417 9.81 14.43 5.85
C LYS A 417 10.25 13.41 4.80
N HIS A 418 9.33 12.95 3.95
CA HIS A 418 9.67 12.04 2.85
C HIS A 418 10.63 12.68 1.85
N ILE A 419 10.44 13.96 1.54
CA ILE A 419 11.37 14.70 0.69
C ILE A 419 12.74 14.80 1.34
N ASP A 420 12.81 15.12 2.63
CA ASP A 420 14.09 15.17 3.33
C ASP A 420 14.79 13.81 3.34
N GLN A 421 14.05 12.70 3.42
CA GLN A 421 14.58 11.34 3.25
C GLN A 421 15.14 11.12 1.84
N PHE A 422 14.38 11.44 0.78
CA PHE A 422 14.85 11.31 -0.61
C PHE A 422 16.11 12.15 -0.89
N GLN A 423 16.22 13.31 -0.24
CA GLN A 423 17.34 14.22 -0.42
C GLN A 423 18.58 13.82 0.40
N ARG A 424 18.43 12.97 1.42
CA ARG A 424 19.52 12.61 2.33
C ARG A 424 20.66 11.95 1.56
N GLY A 425 21.87 12.47 1.73
CA GLY A 425 23.05 11.98 1.01
C GLY A 425 23.08 12.33 -0.49
N ARG A 426 22.08 13.05 -1.01
CA ARG A 426 21.99 13.46 -2.43
C ARG A 426 22.29 14.95 -2.61
N LEU A 427 22.85 15.31 -3.76
CA LEU A 427 23.11 16.69 -4.15
C LEU A 427 21.84 17.39 -4.67
N GLN A 428 21.50 18.55 -4.09
CA GLN A 428 20.29 19.30 -4.41
C GLN A 428 20.60 20.52 -5.30
N MET A 429 20.55 20.31 -6.62
CA MET A 429 20.91 21.34 -7.61
C MET A 429 19.84 22.43 -7.81
N GLN A 430 18.57 22.12 -7.55
CA GLN A 430 17.45 23.02 -7.84
C GLN A 430 17.13 24.02 -6.71
N LYS A 431 17.86 23.96 -5.59
CA LYS A 431 17.53 24.76 -4.40
C LYS A 431 18.19 26.13 -4.46
N ARG A 432 17.40 27.17 -4.73
CA ARG A 432 17.86 28.57 -4.57
C ARG A 432 18.06 28.87 -3.09
N LEU A 433 19.31 28.98 -2.67
CA LEU A 433 19.68 29.43 -1.33
C LEU A 433 19.62 30.96 -1.29
N ASN A 434 18.98 31.51 -0.26
CA ASN A 434 19.06 32.95 -0.03
C ASN A 434 20.44 33.33 0.59
N PRO A 435 20.84 34.61 0.57
CA PRO A 435 22.17 35.03 1.03
C PRO A 435 22.47 34.65 2.50
N THR A 436 21.45 34.63 3.36
CA THR A 436 21.57 34.27 4.77
C THR A 436 21.83 32.77 4.94
N GLN A 437 21.10 31.93 4.21
CA GLN A 437 21.30 30.48 4.17
C GLN A 437 22.67 30.13 3.61
N MET A 438 23.09 30.82 2.54
CA MET A 438 24.38 30.60 1.91
C MET A 438 25.53 30.92 2.88
N ARG A 439 25.46 32.06 3.59
CA ARG A 439 26.42 32.40 4.66
C ARG A 439 26.44 31.39 5.81
N LYS A 440 25.27 30.94 6.27
CA LYS A 440 25.19 29.92 7.34
C LYS A 440 25.87 28.60 6.90
N LEU A 441 25.65 28.18 5.65
CA LEU A 441 26.25 26.96 5.11
C LEU A 441 27.75 27.10 4.81
N MET A 442 28.25 28.31 4.55
CA MET A 442 29.70 28.54 4.43
C MET A 442 30.45 28.30 5.75
N GLY A 443 29.77 28.42 6.89
CA GLY A 443 30.34 28.08 8.19
C GLY A 443 30.41 26.58 8.50
N THR A 444 29.83 25.71 7.66
CA THR A 444 29.89 24.25 7.87
C THR A 444 31.07 23.62 7.13
N PRO A 445 31.59 22.46 7.57
CA PRO A 445 32.73 21.80 6.91
C PRO A 445 32.48 21.47 5.44
N GLU A 446 33.55 21.52 4.66
CA GLU A 446 33.51 21.14 3.24
C GLU A 446 33.43 19.63 3.10
N ILE A 447 32.61 19.18 2.16
CA ILE A 447 32.44 17.76 1.83
C ILE A 447 33.24 17.46 0.57
N GLN A 448 34.05 16.41 0.62
CA GLN A 448 34.79 15.97 -0.56
C GLN A 448 33.82 15.38 -1.59
N LEU A 449 34.09 15.59 -2.88
CA LEU A 449 33.24 15.07 -3.95
C LEU A 449 33.13 13.54 -3.94
N SER A 450 34.17 12.83 -3.47
CA SER A 450 34.16 11.37 -3.29
C SER A 450 33.15 10.87 -2.25
N GLN A 451 32.64 11.75 -1.39
CA GLN A 451 31.64 11.44 -0.37
C GLN A 451 30.20 11.63 -0.87
N LEU A 452 30.02 12.10 -2.11
CA LEU A 452 28.71 12.20 -2.75
C LEU A 452 28.29 10.86 -3.35
N HIS A 453 26.98 10.70 -3.55
CA HIS A 453 26.43 9.61 -4.35
C HIS A 453 27.05 9.62 -5.75
N GLU A 454 27.36 8.44 -6.31
CA GLU A 454 28.10 8.30 -7.58
C GLU A 454 27.49 9.13 -8.72
N GLU A 455 26.17 9.10 -8.86
CA GLU A 455 25.42 9.88 -9.86
C GLU A 455 25.56 11.41 -9.70
N ASP A 456 25.90 11.89 -8.51
CA ASP A 456 25.95 13.31 -8.18
C ASP A 456 27.38 13.89 -8.30
N ILE A 457 28.41 13.02 -8.36
CA ILE A 457 29.83 13.43 -8.39
C ILE A 457 30.13 14.27 -9.63
N ASP A 458 29.80 13.76 -10.82
CA ASP A 458 30.15 14.44 -12.08
C ASP A 458 29.33 15.71 -12.28
N VAL A 459 28.07 15.70 -11.83
CA VAL A 459 27.20 16.89 -11.80
C VAL A 459 27.81 17.98 -10.91
N ALA A 460 28.31 17.61 -9.73
CA ALA A 460 28.97 18.55 -8.83
C ALA A 460 30.26 19.11 -9.45
N ARG A 461 31.10 18.26 -10.03
CA ARG A 461 32.35 18.67 -10.70
C ARG A 461 32.09 19.68 -11.80
N GLN A 462 31.15 19.37 -12.70
CA GLN A 462 30.78 20.24 -13.81
C GLN A 462 30.31 21.60 -13.29
N ARG A 463 29.43 21.61 -12.28
CA ARG A 463 28.91 22.86 -11.75
C ARG A 463 29.96 23.71 -11.04
N ILE A 464 30.88 23.09 -10.30
CA ILE A 464 31.98 23.80 -9.64
C ILE A 464 32.91 24.41 -10.70
N ALA A 465 33.24 23.67 -11.76
CA ALA A 465 34.04 24.18 -12.87
C ALA A 465 33.36 25.38 -13.58
N GLU A 466 32.05 25.30 -13.84
CA GLU A 466 31.27 26.41 -14.40
C GLU A 466 31.32 27.67 -13.52
N LEU A 467 31.30 27.52 -12.20
CA LEU A 467 31.38 28.63 -11.25
C LEU A 467 32.81 29.21 -11.20
N ALA A 468 33.83 28.34 -11.24
CA ALA A 468 35.23 28.76 -11.33
C ALA A 468 35.51 29.57 -12.60
N HIS A 469 34.97 29.17 -13.75
CA HIS A 469 35.06 29.96 -15.00
C HIS A 469 34.40 31.34 -14.90
N LYS A 470 33.47 31.53 -13.96
CA LYS A 470 32.83 32.83 -13.66
C LYS A 470 33.56 33.61 -12.56
N GLY A 471 34.77 33.19 -12.19
CA GLY A 471 35.58 33.82 -11.13
C GLY A 471 35.07 33.54 -9.71
N LYS A 472 34.21 32.53 -9.54
CA LYS A 472 33.62 32.19 -8.23
C LYS A 472 34.28 30.97 -7.63
N THR A 473 34.49 30.99 -6.33
CA THR A 473 34.98 29.81 -5.61
C THR A 473 33.78 29.03 -5.06
N ALA A 474 33.62 27.79 -5.49
CA ALA A 474 32.49 26.95 -5.13
C ALA A 474 32.92 25.69 -4.38
N SER A 475 32.13 25.28 -3.39
CA SER A 475 32.38 24.06 -2.59
C SER A 475 31.07 23.37 -2.23
N VAL A 476 31.14 22.09 -1.88
CA VAL A 476 29.98 21.31 -1.46
C VAL A 476 29.85 21.32 0.06
N ARG A 477 28.64 21.60 0.56
CA ARG A 477 28.33 21.69 1.98
C ARG A 477 27.12 20.83 2.33
N ARG A 478 27.12 20.29 3.55
CA ARG A 478 26.03 19.49 4.10
C ARG A 478 24.99 20.40 4.79
N ARG A 479 23.71 20.12 4.52
CA ARG A 479 22.55 20.76 5.17
C ARG A 479 22.12 19.99 6.42
N GLU A 480 21.31 20.63 7.26
CA GLU A 480 20.74 20.03 8.48
C GLU A 480 19.95 18.74 8.20
N ASN A 481 19.21 18.68 7.09
CA ASN A 481 18.48 17.46 6.68
C ASN A 481 19.39 16.36 6.10
N GLY A 482 20.72 16.56 6.08
CA GLY A 482 21.68 15.58 5.58
C GLY A 482 21.85 15.56 4.05
N SER A 483 21.21 16.46 3.31
CA SER A 483 21.46 16.62 1.88
C SER A 483 22.64 17.54 1.59
N PHE A 484 23.16 17.48 0.36
CA PHE A 484 24.31 18.28 -0.07
C PHE A 484 23.89 19.41 -1.02
N VAL A 485 24.60 20.54 -0.96
CA VAL A 485 24.42 21.69 -1.86
C VAL A 485 25.74 22.33 -2.22
N ILE A 486 25.80 22.97 -3.38
CA ILE A 486 26.96 23.78 -3.79
C ILE A 486 26.74 25.22 -3.31
N VAL A 487 27.70 25.75 -2.57
CA VAL A 487 27.76 27.17 -2.18
C VAL A 487 28.94 27.84 -2.88
N TRP A 488 28.83 29.14 -3.15
CA TRP A 488 29.88 29.89 -3.84
C TRP A 488 29.98 31.35 -3.38
N PHE A 489 31.16 31.95 -3.58
CA PHE A 489 31.40 33.38 -3.43
C PHE A 489 32.03 33.96 -4.69
#